data_AF-A0A8T6N5K6-F1
#
_entry.id   AF-A0A8T6N5K6-F1
#
_cell.length_a   1.000
_cell.length_b   1.000
_cell.length_c   1.000
_cell.angle_alpha   90.00
_cell.angle_beta   90.00
_cell.angle_gamma   90.00
#
_symmetry.space_group_name_H-M   'P 1'
#
loop_
_entity.id
_entity.type
_entity.pdbx_description
1 polymer ?
#
loop_
_entity_poly.entity_id
_entity_poly.type
_entity_poly.pdbx_seq_one_letter_code
_entity_poly.pdbx_strand_id
1 'polypeptide(L)'
;MARPPAQVRFPGDKNRKQRVKVRGIKQASKEIQKRLEKNLERLLEDPEVILPTIDAQLGRPWKDPMAYTLRSVDVVSGKRHNTRWLSKKMIKRRGDAVSRALAGSLLAASEEDWSTVSVFKNQLFGNASYLRRGNGKQGHQAAIQNHTNHRLRLLLWDDHAKAGHYFFSWEGGFVYTGTEAKAPREWVEWSLNSCPLTMKKGDSGFSSKSLPPDALDTQLPTTAGWVGISFNDGTEVGISSEDLNHKDGAIIPSIALGMLPPRIPAVAEARWNWRPNGWPEDLDLPEKGLEDVQDALNEWMSSRIPDNLIAEVCRRRILSSITSGFLSRNVWFTDENRSGFLESLDGTELERRALKVVLDGLEEGIHVKEDGTFEYLEHQVVRVDEAACHPVLMTLWEEHGLHLLESMFNMQGPEAQDILERQSRRKQGFGAFLRQIDQDRSIEDRLRLLPWSDQNLPEPLAFADGLVRESFRSGVSSTVSTTSKQKGLLQAMGWAWLVVHNKTESDAWRFDKDSRDKGGDWVPYLSSLYDAGMLLLKTDRGSVQEYRAAMVELASACGVSIE
;
A
#
# COMPACT_ATOMS: atom_id res chain seq x y z
N MET A 1 40.85 4.64 -12.78
CA MET A 1 40.32 5.24 -14.03
C MET A 1 41.37 5.11 -15.13
N ALA A 2 41.13 4.29 -16.15
CA ALA A 2 42.04 4.13 -17.29
C ALA A 2 41.85 5.28 -18.30
N ARG A 3 42.95 5.81 -18.84
CA ARG A 3 42.91 6.83 -19.90
C ARG A 3 42.28 6.24 -21.18
N PRO A 4 41.43 6.99 -21.91
CA PRO A 4 40.89 6.53 -23.17
C PRO A 4 42.02 6.41 -24.22
N PRO A 5 41.92 5.46 -25.17
CA PRO A 5 42.95 5.27 -26.19
C PRO A 5 43.02 6.47 -27.14
N ALA A 6 44.24 6.78 -27.61
CA ALA A 6 44.51 7.88 -28.51
C ALA A 6 43.80 7.68 -29.86
N GLN A 7 43.14 8.73 -30.37
CA GLN A 7 42.52 8.73 -31.69
C GLN A 7 43.58 8.57 -32.79
N VAL A 8 43.48 7.47 -33.55
CA VAL A 8 44.32 7.20 -34.73
C VAL A 8 43.87 8.10 -35.88
N ARG A 9 44.79 8.90 -36.44
CA ARG A 9 44.56 9.74 -37.63
C ARG A 9 45.11 9.05 -38.88
N PHE A 10 44.31 8.97 -39.94
CA PHE A 10 44.72 8.40 -41.22
C PHE A 10 45.24 9.47 -42.20
N PRO A 11 46.21 9.15 -43.08
CA PRO A 11 46.68 10.07 -44.13
C PRO A 11 45.54 10.39 -45.12
N GLY A 12 45.03 11.62 -45.05
CA GLY A 12 43.86 12.10 -45.83
C GLY A 12 42.98 13.07 -45.05
N ASP A 13 43.08 13.08 -43.71
CA ASP A 13 42.28 13.95 -42.83
C ASP A 13 42.62 15.44 -42.92
N LYS A 14 43.71 15.83 -43.59
CA LYS A 14 44.11 17.24 -43.76
C LYS A 14 43.14 18.05 -44.63
N ASN A 15 42.33 17.40 -45.48
CA ASN A 15 41.42 18.07 -46.42
C ASN A 15 39.92 17.99 -46.05
N ARG A 16 39.55 17.28 -44.98
CA ARG A 16 38.19 17.37 -44.43
C ARG A 16 38.12 18.56 -43.48
N LYS A 17 37.65 19.71 -43.98
CA LYS A 17 37.14 20.79 -43.11
C LYS A 17 36.23 20.14 -42.07
N GLN A 18 36.64 20.08 -40.81
CA GLN A 18 35.78 19.65 -39.72
C GLN A 18 34.55 20.56 -39.75
N ARG A 19 33.42 20.03 -40.23
CA ARG A 19 32.13 20.73 -40.23
C ARG A 19 31.81 21.03 -38.77
N VAL A 20 31.97 22.29 -38.39
CA VAL A 20 31.51 22.83 -37.11
C VAL A 20 30.00 22.57 -37.05
N LYS A 21 29.59 21.50 -36.37
CA LYS A 21 28.17 21.19 -36.14
C LYS A 21 27.66 22.20 -35.11
N VAL A 22 27.04 23.28 -35.59
CA VAL A 22 26.29 24.19 -34.73
C VAL A 22 25.16 23.39 -34.10
N ARG A 23 25.14 23.28 -32.76
CA ARG A 23 24.12 22.54 -32.02
C ARG A 23 22.72 23.08 -32.39
N GLY A 24 21.83 22.20 -32.81
CA GLY A 24 20.42 22.53 -33.05
C GLY A 24 20.04 22.83 -34.50
N ILE A 25 20.99 22.95 -35.43
CA ILE A 25 20.73 23.13 -36.87
C ILE A 25 21.02 21.81 -37.60
N LYS A 26 20.09 21.37 -38.45
CA LYS A 26 20.22 20.13 -39.25
C LYS A 26 19.71 20.32 -40.68
N GLN A 27 20.20 19.49 -41.58
CA GLN A 27 19.56 19.32 -42.89
C GLN A 27 18.24 18.55 -42.67
N ALA A 28 17.13 19.12 -43.13
CA ALA A 28 15.81 18.50 -43.04
C ALA A 28 15.70 17.31 -44.01
N SER A 29 14.98 16.25 -43.60
CA SER A 29 14.58 15.19 -44.53
C SER A 29 13.59 15.75 -45.56
N LYS A 30 13.46 15.08 -46.72
CA LYS A 30 12.49 15.49 -47.76
C LYS A 30 11.06 15.59 -47.22
N GLU A 31 10.67 14.68 -46.33
CA GLU A 31 9.35 14.69 -45.69
C GLU A 31 9.15 15.93 -44.80
N ILE A 32 10.15 16.29 -43.99
CA ILE A 32 10.10 17.49 -43.15
C ILE A 32 10.04 18.76 -44.03
N GLN A 33 10.80 18.80 -45.12
CA GLN A 33 10.78 19.92 -46.06
C GLN A 33 9.38 20.08 -46.67
N LYS A 34 8.82 19.01 -47.24
CA LYS A 34 7.47 19.02 -47.84
C LYS A 34 6.38 19.42 -46.85
N ARG A 35 6.48 18.97 -45.60
CA ARG A 35 5.54 19.36 -44.53
C ARG A 35 5.66 20.83 -44.18
N LEU A 36 6.89 21.34 -44.03
CA LEU A 36 7.13 22.75 -43.71
C LEU A 36 6.72 23.67 -44.85
N GLU A 37 7.05 23.31 -46.08
CA GLU A 37 6.59 23.98 -47.31
C GLU A 37 5.07 24.15 -47.29
N LYS A 38 4.32 23.04 -47.22
CA LYS A 38 2.85 23.07 -47.16
C LYS A 38 2.31 23.95 -46.02
N ASN A 39 2.90 23.85 -44.83
CA ASN A 39 2.48 24.66 -43.69
C ASN A 39 2.80 26.16 -43.88
N LEU A 40 3.96 26.49 -44.46
CA LEU A 40 4.38 27.87 -44.69
C LEU A 40 3.58 28.52 -45.82
N GLU A 41 3.28 27.77 -46.89
CA GLU A 41 2.35 28.20 -47.94
C GLU A 41 0.99 28.53 -47.35
N ARG A 42 0.43 27.61 -46.54
CA ARG A 42 -0.86 27.85 -45.88
C ARG A 42 -0.84 29.07 -44.96
N LEU A 43 0.25 29.26 -44.21
CA LEU A 43 0.45 30.42 -43.35
C LEU A 43 0.58 31.73 -44.16
N LEU A 44 1.17 31.68 -45.36
CA LEU A 44 1.32 32.85 -46.22
C LEU A 44 0.00 33.22 -46.92
N GLU A 45 -0.83 32.23 -47.25
CA GLU A 45 -2.20 32.43 -47.73
C GLU A 45 -3.07 33.06 -46.65
N ASP A 46 -3.07 32.44 -45.47
CA ASP A 46 -3.90 32.80 -44.32
C ASP A 46 -3.08 32.77 -43.02
N PRO A 47 -2.52 33.91 -42.60
CA PRO A 47 -1.77 33.99 -41.35
C PRO A 47 -2.64 33.80 -40.10
N GLU A 48 -3.96 33.92 -40.19
CA GLU A 48 -4.88 33.79 -39.05
C GLU A 48 -5.15 32.33 -38.67
N VAL A 49 -4.69 31.36 -39.48
CA VAL A 49 -4.74 29.91 -39.20
C VAL A 49 -4.09 29.50 -37.86
N ILE A 50 -3.26 30.37 -37.26
CA ILE A 50 -2.62 30.15 -35.95
C ILE A 50 -3.47 30.61 -34.77
N LEU A 51 -4.53 31.35 -35.02
CA LEU A 51 -5.37 31.96 -33.99
C LEU A 51 -6.39 30.93 -33.47
N PRO A 52 -6.66 30.93 -32.15
CA PRO A 52 -7.78 30.19 -31.62
C PRO A 52 -9.10 30.88 -31.98
N THR A 53 -10.18 30.10 -31.98
CA THR A 53 -11.54 30.63 -31.87
C THR A 53 -11.68 31.32 -30.52
N ILE A 54 -12.18 32.56 -30.55
CA ILE A 54 -12.32 33.38 -29.34
C ILE A 54 -13.71 33.14 -28.74
N ASP A 55 -13.74 32.44 -27.61
CA ASP A 55 -14.95 32.22 -26.81
C ASP A 55 -14.85 33.00 -25.48
N ALA A 56 -14.65 34.31 -25.61
CA ALA A 56 -14.59 35.23 -24.49
C ALA A 56 -14.87 36.65 -24.95
N GLN A 57 -15.41 37.48 -24.06
CA GLN A 57 -15.50 38.91 -24.31
C GLN A 57 -14.12 39.55 -24.19
N LEU A 58 -13.65 40.12 -25.29
CA LEU A 58 -12.38 40.83 -25.33
C LEU A 58 -12.54 42.29 -24.91
N GLY A 59 -11.61 42.75 -24.09
CA GLY A 59 -11.51 44.15 -23.71
C GLY A 59 -10.84 45.01 -24.79
N ARG A 60 -10.53 46.26 -24.41
CA ARG A 60 -9.81 47.17 -25.31
C ARG A 60 -8.33 46.77 -25.42
N PRO A 61 -7.69 46.87 -26.61
CA PRO A 61 -6.30 46.39 -26.83
C PRO A 61 -5.19 46.99 -25.96
N TRP A 62 -5.42 48.04 -25.17
CA TRP A 62 -4.42 48.56 -24.24
C TRP A 62 -4.62 48.09 -22.79
N LYS A 63 -5.73 47.38 -22.52
CA LYS A 63 -6.06 46.77 -21.23
C LYS A 63 -6.12 45.25 -21.30
N ASP A 64 -6.43 44.70 -22.47
CA ASP A 64 -6.55 43.25 -22.70
C ASP A 64 -5.35 42.73 -23.51
N PRO A 65 -4.52 41.85 -22.93
CA PRO A 65 -3.36 41.27 -23.61
C PRO A 65 -3.70 40.47 -24.87
N MET A 66 -4.82 39.74 -24.88
CA MET A 66 -5.24 38.97 -26.03
C MET A 66 -5.69 39.89 -27.16
N ALA A 67 -6.52 40.90 -26.86
CA ALA A 67 -6.93 41.90 -27.85
C ALA A 67 -5.74 42.69 -28.43
N TYR A 68 -4.71 42.96 -27.62
CA TYR A 68 -3.45 43.56 -28.07
C TYR A 68 -2.70 42.65 -29.05
N THR A 69 -2.60 41.36 -28.74
CA THR A 69 -1.93 40.37 -29.58
C THR A 69 -2.68 40.18 -30.90
N LEU A 70 -4.00 40.04 -30.89
CA LEU A 70 -4.82 39.93 -32.11
C LEU A 70 -4.60 41.12 -33.05
N ARG A 71 -4.74 42.35 -32.53
CA ARG A 71 -4.45 43.56 -33.32
C ARG A 71 -3.02 43.60 -33.86
N SER A 72 -2.06 43.10 -33.09
CA SER A 72 -0.66 43.03 -33.51
C SER A 72 -0.43 41.98 -34.59
N VAL A 73 -1.17 40.87 -34.56
CA VAL A 73 -1.19 39.84 -35.59
C VAL A 73 -1.80 40.40 -36.87
N ASP A 74 -2.96 41.06 -36.83
CA ASP A 74 -3.63 41.66 -38.00
C ASP A 74 -2.70 42.59 -38.79
N VAL A 75 -1.95 43.43 -38.07
CA VAL A 75 -0.98 44.36 -38.67
C VAL A 75 0.15 43.61 -39.39
N VAL A 76 0.58 42.46 -38.87
CA VAL A 76 1.61 41.61 -39.50
C VAL A 76 1.00 40.84 -40.68
N SER A 77 -0.20 40.28 -40.53
CA SER A 77 -0.96 39.56 -41.55
C SER A 77 -1.22 40.43 -42.78
N GLY A 78 -1.61 41.69 -42.58
CA GLY A 78 -1.78 42.68 -43.65
C GLY A 78 -0.49 43.06 -44.39
N LYS A 79 0.68 42.70 -43.85
CA LYS A 79 2.01 42.96 -44.45
C LYS A 79 2.77 41.69 -44.81
N ARG A 80 2.08 40.55 -44.91
CA ARG A 80 2.68 39.23 -45.16
C ARG A 80 3.54 39.10 -46.42
N HIS A 81 3.31 39.90 -47.46
CA HIS A 81 4.14 39.91 -48.68
C HIS A 81 5.24 41.00 -48.67
N ASN A 82 5.33 41.84 -47.64
CA ASN A 82 6.32 42.91 -47.55
C ASN A 82 7.57 42.44 -46.80
N THR A 83 8.46 41.74 -47.51
CA THR A 83 9.69 41.15 -46.94
C THR A 83 10.60 42.17 -46.26
N ARG A 84 10.71 43.40 -46.81
CA ARG A 84 11.47 44.51 -46.20
C ARG A 84 10.89 44.97 -44.87
N TRP A 85 9.56 44.95 -44.73
CA TRP A 85 8.91 45.32 -43.48
C TRP A 85 8.99 44.19 -42.46
N LEU A 86 8.78 42.94 -42.90
CA LEU A 86 8.88 41.74 -42.06
C LEU A 86 10.28 41.58 -41.46
N SER A 87 11.33 41.80 -42.25
CA SER A 87 12.72 41.72 -41.78
C SER A 87 13.03 42.73 -40.66
N LYS A 88 12.45 43.94 -40.74
CA LYS A 88 12.53 44.95 -39.67
C LYS A 88 11.66 44.60 -38.45
N LYS A 89 10.44 44.06 -38.66
CA LYS A 89 9.52 43.69 -37.58
C LYS A 89 10.05 42.54 -36.74
N MET A 90 10.59 41.49 -37.36
CA MET A 90 11.06 40.28 -36.66
C MET A 90 12.26 40.51 -35.73
N ILE A 91 13.07 41.55 -35.98
CA ILE A 91 14.26 41.87 -35.17
C ILE A 91 13.97 42.85 -34.02
N LYS A 92 12.76 43.43 -33.93
CA LYS A 92 12.41 44.37 -32.86
C LYS A 92 12.57 43.74 -31.47
N ARG A 93 13.10 44.53 -30.53
CA ARG A 93 13.30 44.10 -29.13
C ARG A 93 12.03 44.19 -28.29
N ARG A 94 11.15 45.15 -28.58
CA ARG A 94 9.90 45.42 -27.85
C ARG A 94 8.68 45.10 -28.72
N GLY A 95 7.53 44.96 -28.06
CA GLY A 95 6.24 44.65 -28.67
C GLY A 95 5.83 43.20 -28.49
N ASP A 96 4.64 42.90 -28.98
CA ASP A 96 4.02 41.57 -28.87
C ASP A 96 4.93 40.46 -29.42
N ALA A 97 5.15 39.40 -28.62
CA ALA A 97 6.09 38.33 -28.93
C ALA A 97 5.58 37.44 -30.08
N VAL A 98 4.27 37.15 -30.09
CA VAL A 98 3.57 36.37 -31.11
C VAL A 98 3.75 37.02 -32.48
N SER A 99 3.47 38.32 -32.60
CA SER A 99 3.59 39.08 -33.85
C SER A 99 5.03 39.16 -34.38
N ARG A 100 6.05 39.15 -33.50
CA ARG A 100 7.47 39.08 -33.91
C ARG A 100 7.84 37.70 -34.43
N ALA A 101 7.35 36.65 -33.79
CA ALA A 101 7.54 35.29 -34.26
C ALA A 101 6.83 35.06 -35.60
N LEU A 102 5.60 35.55 -35.75
CA LEU A 102 4.83 35.51 -37.00
C LEU A 102 5.57 36.23 -38.13
N ALA A 103 6.11 37.43 -37.89
CA ALA A 103 6.88 38.14 -38.91
C ALA A 103 8.12 37.36 -39.38
N GLY A 104 8.79 36.64 -38.46
CA GLY A 104 9.90 35.75 -38.80
C GLY A 104 9.46 34.53 -39.61
N SER A 105 8.33 33.91 -39.25
CA SER A 105 7.78 32.76 -39.98
C SER A 105 7.25 33.13 -41.36
N LEU A 106 6.60 34.29 -41.53
CA LEU A 106 6.17 34.79 -42.84
C LEU A 106 7.34 35.17 -43.73
N LEU A 107 8.42 35.72 -43.15
CA LEU A 107 9.65 35.93 -43.92
C LEU A 107 10.23 34.60 -44.38
N ALA A 108 10.26 33.58 -43.50
CA ALA A 108 10.71 32.24 -43.88
C ALA A 108 9.83 31.60 -44.98
N ALA A 109 8.52 31.86 -44.95
CA ALA A 109 7.59 31.40 -46.00
C ALA A 109 7.84 32.06 -47.36
N SER A 110 8.44 33.26 -47.39
CA SER A 110 8.79 33.96 -48.63
C SER A 110 10.14 33.56 -49.24
N GLU A 111 10.87 32.64 -48.59
CA GLU A 111 12.17 32.14 -49.06
C GLU A 111 12.01 30.82 -49.83
N GLU A 112 12.95 30.53 -50.75
CA GLU A 112 12.92 29.35 -51.62
C GLU A 112 13.71 28.14 -51.07
N ASP A 113 14.51 28.32 -50.00
CA ASP A 113 15.33 27.26 -49.39
C ASP A 113 14.89 26.90 -47.97
N TRP A 114 14.30 25.70 -47.85
CA TRP A 114 13.87 25.10 -46.57
C TRP A 114 14.73 23.92 -46.12
N SER A 115 15.89 23.72 -46.75
CA SER A 115 16.75 22.55 -46.51
C SER A 115 17.41 22.56 -45.13
N THR A 116 17.64 23.74 -44.55
CA THR A 116 18.36 23.92 -43.28
C THR A 116 17.41 24.38 -42.17
N VAL A 117 17.10 23.46 -41.25
CA VAL A 117 16.11 23.68 -40.18
C VAL A 117 16.76 23.65 -38.80
N SER A 118 16.15 24.38 -37.87
CA SER A 118 16.42 24.24 -36.44
C SER A 118 15.50 23.17 -35.82
N VAL A 119 15.94 22.55 -34.73
CA VAL A 119 15.13 21.58 -33.97
C VAL A 119 14.73 22.20 -32.64
N PHE A 120 13.43 22.41 -32.47
CA PHE A 120 12.82 22.69 -31.18
C PHE A 120 12.56 21.38 -30.44
N LYS A 121 12.92 21.33 -29.15
CA LYS A 121 12.69 20.18 -28.27
C LYS A 121 11.99 20.65 -27.01
N ASN A 122 10.86 20.04 -26.70
CA ASN A 122 10.13 20.27 -25.45
C ASN A 122 9.66 18.90 -24.91
N GLN A 123 9.79 18.69 -23.61
CA GLN A 123 9.43 17.42 -22.98
C GLN A 123 7.92 17.14 -23.06
N LEU A 124 7.09 18.18 -22.95
CA LEU A 124 5.63 18.07 -22.91
C LEU A 124 5.01 18.15 -24.31
N PHE A 125 5.47 19.11 -25.11
CA PHE A 125 4.90 19.39 -26.44
C PHE A 125 5.63 18.69 -27.59
N GLY A 126 6.65 17.90 -27.28
CA GLY A 126 7.41 17.12 -28.25
C GLY A 126 8.45 17.92 -29.04
N ASN A 127 8.83 17.37 -30.20
CA ASN A 127 9.89 17.91 -31.03
C ASN A 127 9.34 18.42 -32.36
N ALA A 128 9.84 19.57 -32.82
CA ALA A 128 9.50 20.12 -34.12
C ALA A 128 10.73 20.66 -34.84
N SER A 129 10.73 20.50 -36.16
CA SER A 129 11.68 21.21 -37.02
C SER A 129 11.03 22.51 -37.48
N TYR A 130 11.80 23.59 -37.55
CA TYR A 130 11.32 24.91 -37.96
C TYR A 130 12.47 25.77 -38.52
N LEU A 131 12.15 26.79 -39.30
CA LEU A 131 13.09 27.78 -39.82
C LEU A 131 13.25 28.92 -38.82
N ARG A 132 14.48 29.14 -38.36
CA ARG A 132 14.80 30.19 -37.39
C ARG A 132 15.01 31.53 -38.11
N ARG A 133 14.16 32.52 -37.87
CA ARG A 133 14.32 33.89 -38.41
C ARG A 133 14.06 34.96 -37.35
N GLY A 134 14.92 35.98 -37.30
CA GLY A 134 14.77 37.11 -36.38
C GLY A 134 14.85 36.77 -34.88
N ASN A 135 14.28 37.65 -34.05
CA ASN A 135 14.39 37.62 -32.59
C ASN A 135 13.14 37.09 -31.87
N GLY A 136 12.20 36.47 -32.58
CA GLY A 136 11.04 35.81 -31.98
C GLY A 136 11.47 34.63 -31.09
N LYS A 137 10.63 34.26 -30.11
CA LYS A 137 10.88 33.07 -29.29
C LYS A 137 10.93 31.81 -30.17
N GLN A 138 11.82 30.88 -29.83
CA GLN A 138 12.00 29.64 -30.60
C GLN A 138 10.72 28.79 -30.59
N GLY A 139 10.11 28.62 -29.42
CA GLY A 139 8.84 27.88 -29.27
C GLY A 139 7.71 28.49 -30.09
N HIS A 140 7.60 29.82 -30.15
CA HIS A 140 6.58 30.51 -30.95
C HIS A 140 6.76 30.28 -32.45
N GLN A 141 7.98 30.36 -32.97
CA GLN A 141 8.23 30.06 -34.39
C GLN A 141 7.97 28.58 -34.71
N ALA A 142 8.37 27.68 -33.82
CA ALA A 142 8.08 26.26 -33.96
C ALA A 142 6.57 25.98 -33.98
N ALA A 143 5.81 26.64 -33.09
CA ALA A 143 4.35 26.56 -33.01
C ALA A 143 3.67 27.08 -34.29
N ILE A 144 4.03 28.28 -34.75
CA ILE A 144 3.46 28.92 -35.96
C ILE A 144 3.70 28.08 -37.22
N GLN A 145 4.93 27.61 -37.41
CA GLN A 145 5.30 26.84 -38.61
C GLN A 145 4.80 25.39 -38.58
N ASN A 146 4.37 24.91 -37.42
CA ASN A 146 3.77 23.60 -37.23
C ASN A 146 2.35 23.74 -36.64
N HIS A 147 1.58 24.74 -37.09
CA HIS A 147 0.26 25.09 -36.54
C HIS A 147 -0.78 23.97 -36.65
N THR A 148 -0.57 23.00 -37.53
CA THR A 148 -1.39 21.78 -37.66
C THR A 148 -1.19 20.79 -36.50
N ASN A 149 -0.13 20.94 -35.70
CA ASN A 149 0.08 20.13 -34.51
C ASN A 149 -0.64 20.76 -33.31
N HIS A 150 -1.73 20.12 -32.87
CA HIS A 150 -2.60 20.58 -31.80
C HIS A 150 -1.87 20.83 -30.46
N ARG A 151 -0.83 20.05 -30.13
CA ARG A 151 -0.05 20.29 -28.91
C ARG A 151 0.90 21.48 -29.08
N LEU A 152 1.67 21.50 -30.17
CA LEU A 152 2.69 22.53 -30.37
C LEU A 152 2.10 23.94 -30.52
N ARG A 153 0.92 24.10 -31.12
CA ARG A 153 0.33 25.43 -31.31
C ARG A 153 -0.02 26.12 -29.99
N LEU A 154 -0.24 25.38 -28.90
CA LEU A 154 -0.44 25.95 -27.55
C LEU A 154 0.77 26.77 -27.09
N LEU A 155 2.00 26.37 -27.44
CA LEU A 155 3.23 27.07 -27.04
C LEU A 155 3.29 28.53 -27.51
N LEU A 156 2.51 28.89 -28.52
CA LEU A 156 2.42 30.27 -28.99
C LEU A 156 1.87 31.21 -27.89
N TRP A 157 1.09 30.66 -26.96
CA TRP A 157 0.30 31.41 -25.98
C TRP A 157 0.83 31.23 -24.55
N ASP A 158 2.10 30.81 -24.40
CA ASP A 158 2.74 30.57 -23.10
C ASP A 158 2.74 31.78 -22.16
N ASP A 159 2.95 32.98 -22.70
CA ASP A 159 2.93 34.22 -21.93
C ASP A 159 1.51 34.59 -21.49
N HIS A 160 0.50 34.38 -22.34
CA HIS A 160 -0.91 34.58 -21.98
C HIS A 160 -1.35 33.61 -20.89
N ALA A 161 -0.97 32.33 -21.00
CA ALA A 161 -1.28 31.34 -19.99
C ALA A 161 -0.65 31.66 -18.63
N LYS A 162 0.59 32.19 -18.61
CA LYS A 162 1.23 32.69 -17.38
C LYS A 162 0.50 33.89 -16.78
N ALA A 163 -0.22 34.66 -17.59
CA ALA A 163 -1.05 35.77 -17.16
C ALA A 163 -2.49 35.33 -16.76
N GLY A 164 -2.77 34.02 -16.70
CA GLY A 164 -4.05 33.48 -16.22
C GLY A 164 -5.08 33.22 -17.33
N HIS A 165 -4.68 33.22 -18.60
CA HIS A 165 -5.57 32.94 -19.71
C HIS A 165 -5.61 31.44 -20.08
N TYR A 166 -6.75 30.96 -20.58
CA TYR A 166 -6.98 29.56 -20.92
C TYR A 166 -7.12 29.31 -22.42
N PHE A 167 -6.48 28.24 -22.89
CA PHE A 167 -6.50 27.77 -24.26
C PHE A 167 -6.69 26.25 -24.30
N PHE A 168 -7.50 25.77 -25.25
CA PHE A 168 -7.85 24.36 -25.43
C PHE A 168 -7.66 23.94 -26.88
N SER A 169 -6.99 22.82 -27.12
CA SER A 169 -6.51 22.45 -28.44
C SER A 169 -6.58 20.94 -28.68
N TRP A 170 -7.27 20.55 -29.75
CA TRP A 170 -7.44 19.16 -30.22
C TRP A 170 -7.35 19.09 -31.75
N GLU A 171 -7.40 17.90 -32.34
CA GLU A 171 -7.27 17.72 -33.80
C GLU A 171 -8.34 18.50 -34.60
N GLY A 172 -9.54 18.67 -34.04
CA GLY A 172 -10.67 19.33 -34.69
C GLY A 172 -10.82 20.84 -34.42
N GLY A 173 -10.14 21.39 -33.39
CA GLY A 173 -10.41 22.76 -32.98
C GLY A 173 -9.41 23.35 -32.00
N PHE A 174 -9.43 24.67 -31.91
CA PHE A 174 -8.56 25.47 -31.04
C PHE A 174 -9.35 26.64 -30.48
N VAL A 175 -9.47 26.75 -29.15
CA VAL A 175 -10.34 27.71 -28.48
C VAL A 175 -9.60 28.44 -27.36
N TYR A 176 -9.91 29.72 -27.21
CA TYR A 176 -9.48 30.58 -26.11
C TYR A 176 -10.71 31.03 -25.32
N THR A 177 -10.68 30.92 -23.99
CA THR A 177 -11.84 31.19 -23.12
C THR A 177 -11.63 32.32 -22.13
N GLY A 178 -10.57 33.13 -22.32
CA GLY A 178 -10.28 34.23 -21.39
C GLY A 178 -9.63 33.74 -20.11
N THR A 179 -9.97 34.39 -19.00
CA THR A 179 -9.46 34.06 -17.65
C THR A 179 -10.30 33.00 -16.93
N GLU A 180 -11.38 32.55 -17.56
CA GLU A 180 -12.22 31.46 -17.07
C GLU A 180 -11.88 30.18 -17.84
N ALA A 181 -11.70 29.08 -17.11
CA ALA A 181 -11.28 27.81 -17.68
C ALA A 181 -12.48 27.03 -18.25
N LYS A 182 -13.21 27.56 -19.23
CA LYS A 182 -14.38 26.88 -19.79
C LYS A 182 -13.94 25.81 -20.79
N ALA A 183 -13.97 24.53 -20.40
CA ALA A 183 -13.53 23.46 -21.28
C ALA A 183 -14.54 23.26 -22.43
N PRO A 184 -14.11 23.31 -23.71
CA PRO A 184 -15.00 22.95 -24.81
C PRO A 184 -15.35 21.46 -24.76
N ARG A 185 -16.63 21.10 -24.96
CA ARG A 185 -17.07 19.69 -24.97
C ARG A 185 -16.28 18.82 -25.95
N GLU A 186 -16.02 19.33 -27.16
CA GLU A 186 -15.23 18.61 -28.16
C GLU A 186 -13.80 18.33 -27.70
N TRP A 187 -13.20 19.24 -26.91
CA TRP A 187 -11.88 19.02 -26.31
C TRP A 187 -11.93 17.95 -25.22
N VAL A 188 -12.95 17.98 -24.35
CA VAL A 188 -13.13 16.95 -23.30
C VAL A 188 -13.28 15.58 -23.95
N GLU A 189 -14.21 15.42 -24.89
CA GLU A 189 -14.45 14.15 -25.58
C GLU A 189 -13.20 13.66 -26.33
N TRP A 190 -12.49 14.55 -27.04
CA TRP A 190 -11.23 14.20 -27.71
C TRP A 190 -10.14 13.75 -26.73
N SER A 191 -10.03 14.43 -25.58
CA SER A 191 -9.03 14.12 -24.55
C SER A 191 -9.30 12.77 -23.90
N LEU A 192 -10.58 12.47 -23.61
CA LEU A 192 -11.00 11.17 -23.05
C LEU A 192 -10.81 10.03 -24.07
N ASN A 193 -11.10 10.28 -25.36
CA ASN A 193 -10.87 9.28 -26.42
C ASN A 193 -9.37 9.05 -26.70
N SER A 194 -8.52 10.03 -26.40
CA SER A 194 -7.06 9.94 -26.54
C SER A 194 -6.35 9.54 -25.25
N CYS A 195 -7.12 9.30 -24.17
CA CYS A 195 -6.63 8.84 -22.89
C CYS A 195 -6.03 7.44 -23.06
N PRO A 196 -4.95 7.10 -22.32
CA PRO A 196 -4.40 5.76 -22.36
C PRO A 196 -5.34 4.67 -21.84
N LEU A 197 -6.25 5.03 -20.94
CA LEU A 197 -7.29 4.13 -20.48
C LEU A 197 -8.46 4.16 -21.47
N THR A 198 -8.83 2.99 -22.00
CA THR A 198 -9.98 2.87 -22.90
C THR A 198 -11.28 3.20 -22.15
N MET A 199 -11.92 4.29 -22.56
CA MET A 199 -13.22 4.73 -22.02
C MET A 199 -14.36 4.32 -22.96
N LYS A 200 -15.49 3.92 -22.38
CA LYS A 200 -16.76 3.71 -23.10
C LYS A 200 -17.66 4.91 -22.90
N LYS A 201 -18.20 5.45 -23.98
CA LYS A 201 -19.22 6.51 -23.92
C LYS A 201 -20.61 5.87 -23.74
N GLY A 202 -21.30 6.24 -22.67
CA GLY A 202 -22.70 5.92 -22.41
C GLY A 202 -23.57 7.18 -22.38
N ASP A 203 -24.84 7.03 -22.02
CA ASP A 203 -25.79 8.15 -21.94
C ASP A 203 -25.41 9.15 -20.85
N SER A 204 -24.87 8.63 -19.74
CA SER A 204 -24.57 9.39 -18.51
C SER A 204 -23.13 9.88 -18.43
N GLY A 205 -22.30 9.63 -19.45
CA GLY A 205 -20.89 10.04 -19.47
C GLY A 205 -19.94 8.97 -19.99
N PHE A 206 -18.69 9.01 -19.55
CA PHE A 206 -17.64 8.06 -19.93
C PHE A 206 -17.32 7.12 -18.78
N SER A 207 -17.26 5.81 -19.02
CA SER A 207 -16.91 4.82 -17.99
C SER A 207 -15.75 3.94 -18.43
N SER A 208 -14.91 3.58 -17.47
CA SER A 208 -13.88 2.57 -17.66
C SER A 208 -14.49 1.17 -17.80
N LYS A 209 -13.72 0.21 -18.33
CA LYS A 209 -14.24 -1.11 -18.72
C LYS A 209 -14.83 -1.89 -17.54
N SER A 210 -14.20 -1.84 -16.36
CA SER A 210 -14.61 -2.60 -15.17
C SER A 210 -15.61 -1.86 -14.27
N LEU A 211 -16.04 -0.65 -14.64
CA LEU A 211 -17.07 0.07 -13.88
C LEU A 211 -18.48 -0.48 -14.20
N PRO A 212 -19.33 -0.75 -13.20
CA PRO A 212 -20.73 -1.10 -13.42
C PRO A 212 -21.47 -0.03 -14.25
N PRO A 213 -22.34 -0.39 -15.21
CA PRO A 213 -23.00 0.57 -16.10
C PRO A 213 -23.84 1.63 -15.40
N ASP A 214 -24.45 1.27 -14.27
CA ASP A 214 -25.35 2.08 -13.45
C ASP A 214 -24.62 2.93 -12.41
N ALA A 215 -23.30 2.76 -12.24
CA ALA A 215 -22.53 3.48 -11.21
C ALA A 215 -22.55 5.00 -11.42
N LEU A 216 -22.52 5.46 -12.67
CA LEU A 216 -22.61 6.90 -12.99
C LEU A 216 -24.01 7.47 -12.76
N ASP A 217 -25.07 6.67 -12.91
CA ASP A 217 -26.45 7.13 -12.68
C ASP A 217 -26.77 7.20 -11.19
N THR A 218 -26.38 6.15 -10.47
CA THR A 218 -26.72 5.96 -9.05
C THR A 218 -25.77 6.72 -8.14
N GLN A 219 -24.53 7.00 -8.60
CA GLN A 219 -23.44 7.54 -7.78
C GLN A 219 -23.13 6.69 -6.54
N LEU A 220 -23.53 5.42 -6.54
CA LEU A 220 -23.35 4.55 -5.39
C LEU A 220 -21.92 4.00 -5.30
N PRO A 221 -21.41 3.79 -4.07
CA PRO A 221 -20.15 3.10 -3.85
C PRO A 221 -20.15 1.68 -4.43
N THR A 222 -18.98 1.21 -4.88
CA THR A 222 -18.75 -0.21 -5.18
C THR A 222 -17.80 -0.82 -4.15
N THR A 223 -17.77 -2.15 -4.03
CA THR A 223 -16.87 -2.85 -3.09
C THR A 223 -15.39 -2.49 -3.32
N ALA A 224 -14.99 -2.37 -4.58
CA ALA A 224 -13.63 -1.95 -4.95
C ALA A 224 -13.46 -0.41 -4.91
N GLY A 225 -14.54 0.35 -5.00
CA GLY A 225 -14.50 1.80 -5.11
C GLY A 225 -14.15 2.28 -6.51
N TRP A 226 -14.46 3.54 -6.78
CA TRP A 226 -14.22 4.16 -8.08
C TRP A 226 -14.07 5.68 -7.97
N VAL A 227 -13.34 6.27 -8.91
CA VAL A 227 -13.16 7.73 -9.03
C VAL A 227 -14.18 8.28 -10.01
N GLY A 228 -14.94 9.29 -9.57
CA GLY A 228 -15.75 10.13 -10.44
C GLY A 228 -15.00 11.40 -10.81
N ILE A 229 -15.11 11.88 -12.05
CA ILE A 229 -14.61 13.18 -12.50
C ILE A 229 -15.76 13.93 -13.17
N SER A 230 -16.06 15.12 -12.68
CA SER A 230 -17.07 16.03 -13.22
C SER A 230 -16.38 17.20 -13.91
N PHE A 231 -16.46 17.28 -15.24
CA PHE A 231 -15.95 18.41 -16.00
C PHE A 231 -16.95 19.57 -16.01
N ASN A 232 -16.47 20.81 -16.11
CA ASN A 232 -17.32 21.99 -16.09
C ASN A 232 -18.17 22.22 -17.36
N ASP A 233 -17.99 21.38 -18.39
CA ASP A 233 -18.89 21.29 -19.55
C ASP A 233 -20.11 20.37 -19.28
N GLY A 234 -20.15 19.73 -18.11
CA GLY A 234 -21.17 18.77 -17.71
C GLY A 234 -20.83 17.31 -18.05
N THR A 235 -19.64 17.03 -18.60
CA THR A 235 -19.22 15.65 -18.87
C THR A 235 -18.83 14.94 -17.58
N GLU A 236 -19.46 13.81 -17.30
CA GLU A 236 -19.11 12.92 -16.17
C GLU A 236 -18.22 11.76 -16.64
N VAL A 237 -17.26 11.38 -15.81
CA VAL A 237 -16.36 10.25 -16.04
C VAL A 237 -16.29 9.37 -14.80
N GLY A 238 -16.37 8.06 -14.98
CA GLY A 238 -16.22 7.07 -13.91
C GLY A 238 -15.07 6.11 -14.21
N ILE A 239 -14.16 5.96 -13.25
CA ILE A 239 -12.99 5.07 -13.37
C ILE A 239 -12.97 4.10 -12.20
N SER A 240 -13.11 2.81 -12.49
CA SER A 240 -13.04 1.76 -11.47
C SER A 240 -11.66 1.72 -10.80
N SER A 241 -11.60 1.30 -9.52
CA SER A 241 -10.31 1.12 -8.85
C SER A 241 -9.38 0.11 -9.53
N GLU A 242 -9.92 -0.88 -10.24
CA GLU A 242 -9.13 -1.88 -10.96
C GLU A 242 -8.42 -1.24 -12.16
N ASP A 243 -9.18 -0.46 -12.94
CA ASP A 243 -8.70 0.17 -14.18
C ASP A 243 -7.64 1.26 -13.93
N LEU A 244 -7.57 1.82 -12.71
CA LEU A 244 -6.50 2.73 -12.30
C LEU A 244 -5.10 2.08 -12.29
N ASN A 245 -5.01 0.74 -12.29
CA ASN A 245 -3.75 0.00 -12.39
C ASN A 245 -3.28 -0.22 -13.84
N HIS A 246 -3.85 0.51 -14.81
CA HIS A 246 -3.38 0.47 -16.19
C HIS A 246 -1.89 0.81 -16.31
N LYS A 247 -1.25 0.33 -17.38
CA LYS A 247 0.21 0.42 -17.55
C LYS A 247 0.65 1.45 -18.60
N ASP A 248 -0.29 2.04 -19.32
CA ASP A 248 -0.01 2.76 -20.54
C ASP A 248 0.11 4.27 -20.29
N GLY A 249 1.13 4.74 -19.58
CA GLY A 249 1.24 6.18 -19.28
C GLY A 249 0.20 6.64 -18.24
N ALA A 250 -0.03 7.95 -18.12
CA ALA A 250 -0.82 8.53 -17.03
C ALA A 250 -2.05 9.28 -17.54
N ILE A 251 -3.20 9.08 -16.89
CA ILE A 251 -4.51 9.60 -17.29
C ILE A 251 -4.50 11.13 -17.25
N ILE A 252 -4.23 11.71 -16.09
CA ILE A 252 -4.31 13.16 -15.86
C ILE A 252 -3.36 13.96 -16.78
N PRO A 253 -2.06 13.62 -16.90
CA PRO A 253 -1.17 14.26 -17.86
C PRO A 253 -1.66 14.16 -19.31
N SER A 254 -2.25 13.03 -19.71
CA SER A 254 -2.71 12.84 -21.10
C SER A 254 -3.82 13.83 -21.47
N ILE A 255 -4.74 14.09 -20.54
CA ILE A 255 -5.82 15.07 -20.68
C ILE A 255 -5.22 16.48 -20.67
N ALA A 256 -4.32 16.78 -19.72
CA ALA A 256 -3.76 18.11 -19.53
C ALA A 256 -2.94 18.62 -20.72
N LEU A 257 -2.37 17.73 -21.55
CA LEU A 257 -1.57 18.11 -22.73
C LEU A 257 -2.35 18.84 -23.83
N GLY A 258 -3.68 18.75 -23.81
CA GLY A 258 -4.55 19.46 -24.75
C GLY A 258 -4.92 20.88 -24.31
N MET A 259 -4.50 21.34 -23.13
CA MET A 259 -4.85 22.66 -22.60
C MET A 259 -3.64 23.47 -22.14
N LEU A 260 -3.80 24.79 -22.03
CA LEU A 260 -2.80 25.69 -21.49
C LEU A 260 -3.47 26.80 -20.65
N PRO A 261 -3.10 26.98 -19.37
CA PRO A 261 -2.13 26.17 -18.61
C PRO A 261 -2.62 24.72 -18.37
N PRO A 262 -1.72 23.74 -18.24
CA PRO A 262 -2.08 22.31 -18.07
C PRO A 262 -2.52 22.05 -16.63
N ARG A 263 -3.73 22.48 -16.26
CA ARG A 263 -4.27 22.41 -14.89
C ARG A 263 -5.68 21.82 -14.90
N ILE A 264 -5.77 20.50 -14.72
CA ILE A 264 -7.06 19.78 -14.68
C ILE A 264 -7.98 20.26 -13.55
N PRO A 265 -7.51 20.57 -12.32
CA PRO A 265 -8.40 21.07 -11.26
C PRO A 265 -9.10 22.40 -11.59
N ALA A 266 -8.70 23.11 -12.65
CA ALA A 266 -9.39 24.33 -13.10
C ALA A 266 -10.63 24.03 -13.96
N VAL A 267 -10.75 22.81 -14.50
CA VAL A 267 -11.79 22.42 -15.47
C VAL A 267 -12.61 21.23 -15.01
N ALA A 268 -12.19 20.55 -13.94
CA ALA A 268 -12.85 19.37 -13.43
C ALA A 268 -12.65 19.20 -11.92
N GLU A 269 -13.60 18.53 -11.30
CA GLU A 269 -13.55 18.09 -9.91
C GLU A 269 -13.57 16.56 -9.87
N ALA A 270 -12.83 15.97 -8.93
CA ALA A 270 -12.82 14.53 -8.74
C ALA A 270 -13.44 14.17 -7.38
N ARG A 271 -14.11 13.02 -7.33
CA ARG A 271 -14.69 12.39 -6.13
C ARG A 271 -14.31 10.93 -6.03
N TRP A 272 -14.27 10.39 -4.81
CA TRP A 272 -14.02 8.98 -4.55
C TRP A 272 -15.27 8.33 -3.96
N ASN A 273 -15.79 7.31 -4.65
CA ASN A 273 -17.02 6.62 -4.29
C ASN A 273 -16.68 5.23 -3.73
N TRP A 274 -16.52 5.15 -2.41
CA TRP A 274 -16.21 3.92 -1.70
C TRP A 274 -16.58 4.05 -0.21
N ARG A 275 -16.95 2.94 0.42
CA ARG A 275 -17.11 2.83 1.88
C ARG A 275 -16.49 1.51 2.34
N PRO A 276 -16.00 1.42 3.60
CA PRO A 276 -15.56 0.14 4.17
C PRO A 276 -16.68 -0.90 4.12
N ASN A 277 -16.33 -2.16 3.90
CA ASN A 277 -17.32 -3.23 3.97
C ASN A 277 -17.88 -3.31 5.40
N GLY A 278 -19.20 -3.47 5.54
CA GLY A 278 -19.87 -3.48 6.85
C GLY A 278 -20.21 -2.09 7.41
N TRP A 279 -19.80 -1.01 6.74
CA TRP A 279 -20.22 0.35 7.09
C TRP A 279 -21.71 0.55 6.82
N PRO A 280 -22.50 1.14 7.75
CA PRO A 280 -23.94 1.34 7.54
C PRO A 280 -24.25 2.27 6.36
N GLU A 281 -25.33 1.98 5.63
CA GLU A 281 -25.71 2.80 4.46
C GLU A 281 -26.20 4.19 4.86
N ASP A 282 -26.84 4.29 6.02
CA ASP A 282 -27.43 5.49 6.62
C ASP A 282 -26.44 6.33 7.43
N LEU A 283 -25.21 5.83 7.63
CA LEU A 283 -24.16 6.55 8.35
C LEU A 283 -23.17 7.21 7.38
N ASP A 284 -23.01 8.52 7.50
CA ASP A 284 -22.03 9.27 6.73
C ASP A 284 -20.59 8.92 7.15
N LEU A 285 -19.67 8.97 6.18
CA LEU A 285 -18.24 8.83 6.47
C LEU A 285 -17.74 10.06 7.26
N PRO A 286 -16.68 9.91 8.08
CA PRO A 286 -16.13 11.03 8.85
C PRO A 286 -15.68 12.18 7.93
N GLU A 287 -16.10 13.42 8.26
CA GLU A 287 -15.84 14.62 7.45
C GLU A 287 -14.35 14.85 7.19
N LYS A 288 -13.52 14.72 8.23
CA LYS A 288 -12.05 14.81 8.11
C LYS A 288 -11.47 13.83 7.09
N GLY A 289 -12.01 12.61 7.02
CA GLY A 289 -11.60 11.61 6.03
C GLY A 289 -11.97 12.03 4.60
N LEU A 290 -13.13 12.66 4.43
CA LEU A 290 -13.58 13.18 3.13
C LEU A 290 -12.75 14.38 2.68
N GLU A 291 -12.38 15.28 3.59
CA GLU A 291 -11.46 16.40 3.31
C GLU A 291 -10.09 15.88 2.86
N ASP A 292 -9.50 14.94 3.61
CA ASP A 292 -8.22 14.32 3.28
C ASP A 292 -8.25 13.58 1.92
N VAL A 293 -9.39 12.95 1.59
CA VAL A 293 -9.62 12.33 0.28
C VAL A 293 -9.64 13.39 -0.82
N GLN A 294 -10.34 14.50 -0.60
CA GLN A 294 -10.41 15.58 -1.60
C GLN A 294 -9.03 16.17 -1.89
N ASP A 295 -8.20 16.33 -0.86
CA ASP A 295 -6.81 16.77 -1.02
C ASP A 295 -5.99 15.76 -1.85
N ALA A 296 -6.12 14.46 -1.57
CA ALA A 296 -5.45 13.42 -2.34
C ALA A 296 -5.91 13.41 -3.82
N LEU A 297 -7.20 13.61 -4.08
CA LEU A 297 -7.73 13.71 -5.45
C LEU A 297 -7.20 14.94 -6.18
N ASN A 298 -7.09 16.09 -5.49
CA ASN A 298 -6.49 17.30 -6.05
C ASN A 298 -5.00 17.11 -6.37
N GLU A 299 -4.26 16.39 -5.52
CA GLU A 299 -2.87 16.00 -5.77
C GLU A 299 -2.73 15.06 -6.97
N TRP A 300 -3.63 14.08 -7.11
CA TRP A 300 -3.70 13.19 -8.27
C TRP A 300 -4.02 13.96 -9.56
N MET A 301 -5.03 14.83 -9.55
CA MET A 301 -5.36 15.73 -10.67
C MET A 301 -4.25 16.74 -11.00
N SER A 302 -3.32 16.94 -10.07
CA SER A 302 -2.08 17.72 -10.27
C SER A 302 -0.87 16.86 -10.65
N SER A 303 -1.08 15.56 -10.89
CA SER A 303 -0.06 14.56 -11.23
C SER A 303 1.04 14.38 -10.18
N ARG A 304 0.72 14.62 -8.91
CA ARG A 304 1.62 14.37 -7.77
C ARG A 304 1.47 12.95 -7.22
N ILE A 305 0.26 12.40 -7.30
CA ILE A 305 -0.03 11.00 -6.98
C ILE A 305 -0.20 10.24 -8.31
N PRO A 306 0.43 9.06 -8.49
CA PRO A 306 0.20 8.18 -9.63
C PRO A 306 -1.21 7.54 -9.65
N ASP A 307 -1.72 7.25 -10.84
CA ASP A 307 -3.04 6.63 -11.05
C ASP A 307 -3.22 5.34 -10.22
N ASN A 308 -2.21 4.47 -10.20
CA ASN A 308 -2.29 3.17 -9.51
C ASN A 308 -2.28 3.26 -7.97
N LEU A 309 -2.02 4.44 -7.39
CA LEU A 309 -1.97 4.63 -5.94
C LEU A 309 -3.19 5.37 -5.38
N ILE A 310 -3.91 6.15 -6.20
CA ILE A 310 -4.95 7.05 -5.68
C ILE A 310 -6.07 6.31 -4.94
N ALA A 311 -6.46 5.13 -5.42
CA ALA A 311 -7.50 4.33 -4.75
C ALA A 311 -7.06 3.88 -3.34
N GLU A 312 -5.83 3.41 -3.18
CA GLU A 312 -5.29 2.99 -1.89
C GLU A 312 -5.12 4.18 -0.94
N VAL A 313 -4.60 5.30 -1.43
CA VAL A 313 -4.49 6.54 -0.66
C VAL A 313 -5.87 6.97 -0.14
N CYS A 314 -6.88 7.03 -1.00
CA CYS A 314 -8.23 7.45 -0.60
C CYS A 314 -8.84 6.50 0.46
N ARG A 315 -8.70 5.17 0.29
CA ARG A 315 -9.16 4.20 1.30
C ARG A 315 -8.47 4.44 2.64
N ARG A 316 -7.15 4.59 2.65
CA ARG A 316 -6.38 4.83 3.89
C ARG A 316 -6.81 6.11 4.59
N ARG A 317 -7.07 7.20 3.86
CA ARG A 317 -7.57 8.45 4.45
C ARG A 317 -8.92 8.25 5.16
N ILE A 318 -9.87 7.61 4.49
CA ILE A 318 -11.17 7.27 5.09
C ILE A 318 -10.98 6.39 6.33
N LEU A 319 -10.27 5.27 6.18
CA LEU A 319 -10.07 4.30 7.27
C LEU A 319 -9.37 4.94 8.47
N SER A 320 -8.39 5.83 8.23
CA SER A 320 -7.63 6.54 9.27
C SER A 320 -8.50 7.50 10.09
N SER A 321 -9.56 8.03 9.49
CA SER A 321 -10.46 9.03 10.09
C SER A 321 -11.57 8.43 10.96
N ILE A 322 -11.79 7.10 10.88
CA ILE A 322 -12.81 6.41 11.68
C ILE A 322 -12.36 6.36 13.14
N THR A 323 -13.27 6.71 14.05
CA THR A 323 -12.99 6.92 15.48
C THR A 323 -13.65 5.91 16.42
N SER A 324 -14.45 4.97 15.91
CA SER A 324 -15.09 3.92 16.71
C SER A 324 -15.22 2.60 15.94
N GLY A 325 -15.49 1.51 16.66
CA GLY A 325 -15.61 0.16 16.09
C GLY A 325 -14.27 -0.57 15.93
N PHE A 326 -14.33 -1.65 15.16
CA PHE A 326 -13.16 -2.46 14.81
C PHE A 326 -12.94 -2.41 13.30
N LEU A 327 -11.70 -2.24 12.89
CA LEU A 327 -11.27 -2.24 11.50
C LEU A 327 -10.30 -3.39 11.26
N SER A 328 -10.70 -4.32 10.38
CA SER A 328 -9.78 -5.30 9.79
C SER A 328 -9.58 -4.95 8.32
N ARG A 329 -8.41 -4.38 7.99
CA ARG A 329 -8.09 -3.87 6.64
C ARG A 329 -9.18 -2.92 6.12
N ASN A 330 -9.99 -3.39 5.18
CA ASN A 330 -11.06 -2.63 4.51
C ASN A 330 -12.47 -2.95 5.05
N VAL A 331 -12.58 -3.71 6.13
CA VAL A 331 -13.84 -4.13 6.74
C VAL A 331 -13.99 -3.46 8.10
N TRP A 332 -15.15 -2.85 8.31
CA TRP A 332 -15.52 -2.22 9.57
C TRP A 332 -16.60 -3.05 10.28
N PHE A 333 -16.48 -3.12 11.60
CA PHE A 333 -17.41 -3.79 12.50
C PHE A 333 -17.83 -2.80 13.59
N THR A 334 -19.12 -2.82 13.93
CA THR A 334 -19.64 -2.03 15.06
C THR A 334 -19.02 -2.48 16.38
N ASP A 335 -19.12 -1.65 17.41
CA ASP A 335 -18.60 -1.97 18.75
C ASP A 335 -19.23 -3.25 19.34
N GLU A 336 -20.46 -3.57 18.95
CA GLU A 336 -21.16 -4.80 19.36
C GLU A 336 -20.70 -6.05 18.60
N ASN A 337 -20.07 -5.91 17.42
CA ASN A 337 -19.70 -7.03 16.56
C ASN A 337 -18.20 -7.40 16.65
N ARG A 338 -17.68 -7.48 17.88
CA ARG A 338 -16.29 -7.92 18.14
C ARG A 338 -16.02 -9.35 17.66
N SER A 339 -17.00 -10.25 17.72
CA SER A 339 -16.85 -11.62 17.22
C SER A 339 -16.62 -11.65 15.71
N GLY A 340 -17.38 -10.89 14.93
CA GLY A 340 -17.20 -10.78 13.49
C GLY A 340 -15.82 -10.23 13.12
N PHE A 341 -15.32 -9.25 13.88
CA PHE A 341 -13.96 -8.75 13.72
C PHE A 341 -12.91 -9.85 13.93
N LEU A 342 -12.98 -10.61 15.01
CA LEU A 342 -12.03 -11.70 15.29
C LEU A 342 -12.12 -12.84 14.27
N GLU A 343 -13.32 -13.13 13.76
CA GLU A 343 -13.55 -14.13 12.71
C GLU A 343 -13.00 -13.69 11.34
N SER A 344 -12.91 -12.38 11.10
CA SER A 344 -12.31 -11.83 9.87
C SER A 344 -10.80 -12.02 9.78
N LEU A 345 -10.15 -12.36 10.91
CA LEU A 345 -8.73 -12.64 11.02
C LEU A 345 -8.46 -14.15 10.93
N ASP A 346 -7.46 -14.51 10.12
CA ASP A 346 -6.97 -15.88 10.02
C ASP A 346 -6.30 -16.31 11.33
N GLY A 347 -6.68 -17.46 11.88
CA GLY A 347 -6.10 -17.95 13.13
C GLY A 347 -6.85 -19.13 13.73
N THR A 348 -6.21 -19.77 14.70
CA THR A 348 -6.81 -20.82 15.53
C THR A 348 -7.79 -20.22 16.55
N GLU A 349 -8.72 -21.02 17.08
CA GLU A 349 -9.63 -20.57 18.16
C GLU A 349 -8.87 -20.09 19.41
N LEU A 350 -7.71 -20.69 19.71
CA LEU A 350 -6.85 -20.25 20.80
C LEU A 350 -6.26 -18.86 20.52
N GLU A 351 -5.79 -18.59 19.30
CA GLU A 351 -5.27 -17.28 18.93
C GLU A 351 -6.37 -16.21 18.94
N ARG A 352 -7.58 -16.53 18.45
CA ARG A 352 -8.72 -15.59 18.52
C ARG A 352 -9.13 -15.29 19.96
N ARG A 353 -9.16 -16.29 20.83
CA ARG A 353 -9.40 -16.09 22.27
C ARG A 353 -8.31 -15.25 22.92
N ALA A 354 -7.05 -15.51 22.58
CA ALA A 354 -5.92 -14.73 23.08
C ALA A 354 -6.00 -13.27 22.64
N LEU A 355 -6.29 -13.02 21.36
CA LEU A 355 -6.44 -11.67 20.86
C LEU A 355 -7.64 -10.98 21.52
N LYS A 356 -8.77 -11.68 21.70
CA LYS A 356 -9.91 -11.16 22.45
C LYS A 356 -9.51 -10.67 23.84
N VAL A 357 -8.76 -11.48 24.60
CA VAL A 357 -8.30 -11.11 25.95
C VAL A 357 -7.41 -9.87 25.92
N VAL A 358 -6.50 -9.77 24.94
CA VAL A 358 -5.67 -8.57 24.78
C VAL A 358 -6.55 -7.34 24.52
N LEU A 359 -7.53 -7.44 23.62
CA LEU A 359 -8.44 -6.34 23.30
C LEU A 359 -9.38 -5.97 24.45
N ASP A 360 -9.79 -6.94 25.28
CA ASP A 360 -10.62 -6.71 26.47
C ASP A 360 -9.86 -5.90 27.55
N GLY A 361 -8.53 -5.98 27.56
CA GLY A 361 -7.66 -5.25 28.47
C GLY A 361 -7.21 -3.87 27.98
N LEU A 362 -7.61 -3.43 26.78
CA LEU A 362 -7.25 -2.12 26.24
C LEU A 362 -8.16 -1.02 26.80
N GLU A 363 -7.55 0.02 27.36
CA GLU A 363 -8.25 1.23 27.81
C GLU A 363 -8.33 2.32 26.73
N GLU A 364 -7.48 2.24 25.71
CA GLU A 364 -7.36 3.19 24.60
C GLU A 364 -7.55 2.47 23.26
N GLY A 365 -7.79 3.22 22.19
CA GLY A 365 -7.76 2.64 20.84
C GLY A 365 -6.36 2.24 20.44
N ILE A 366 -6.26 1.41 19.41
CA ILE A 366 -4.96 0.88 18.94
C ILE A 366 -4.97 0.74 17.43
N HIS A 367 -3.83 1.04 16.79
CA HIS A 367 -3.58 0.72 15.38
C HIS A 367 -2.39 -0.22 15.27
N VAL A 368 -2.64 -1.47 14.91
CA VAL A 368 -1.63 -2.48 14.56
C VAL A 368 -1.38 -2.45 13.05
N LYS A 369 -0.14 -2.13 12.66
CA LYS A 369 0.30 -1.94 11.28
C LYS A 369 0.90 -3.23 10.70
N GLU A 370 0.87 -3.37 9.37
CA GLU A 370 1.47 -4.51 8.65
C GLU A 370 3.01 -4.62 8.81
N ASP A 371 3.68 -3.56 9.29
CA ASP A 371 5.13 -3.58 9.52
C ASP A 371 5.51 -4.19 10.88
N GLY A 372 4.54 -4.70 11.64
CA GLY A 372 4.74 -5.29 12.96
C GLY A 372 4.94 -4.26 14.07
N THR A 373 4.50 -3.03 13.86
CA THR A 373 4.43 -1.98 14.88
C THR A 373 2.99 -1.67 15.25
N PHE A 374 2.80 -1.01 16.40
CA PHE A 374 1.50 -0.47 16.77
C PHE A 374 1.63 0.90 17.43
N GLU A 375 0.52 1.63 17.46
CA GLU A 375 0.39 2.90 18.18
C GLU A 375 -0.97 2.98 18.86
N TYR A 376 -1.02 3.65 20.02
CA TYR A 376 -2.26 3.98 20.69
C TYR A 376 -2.96 5.13 19.98
N LEU A 377 -4.29 5.10 19.99
CA LEU A 377 -5.15 6.08 19.36
C LEU A 377 -5.97 6.82 20.43
N GLU A 378 -6.18 8.11 20.22
CA GLU A 378 -6.98 8.96 21.11
C GLU A 378 -8.44 8.48 21.22
N HIS A 379 -8.97 7.91 20.15
CA HIS A 379 -10.35 7.42 20.08
C HIS A 379 -10.41 5.92 20.29
N GLN A 380 -11.55 5.44 20.81
CA GLN A 380 -11.84 4.02 21.08
C GLN A 380 -12.10 3.23 19.79
N VAL A 381 -11.08 3.08 18.95
CA VAL A 381 -11.11 2.30 17.72
C VAL A 381 -9.95 1.32 17.70
N VAL A 382 -10.23 0.08 17.30
CA VAL A 382 -9.22 -0.95 17.09
C VAL A 382 -9.01 -1.10 15.59
N ARG A 383 -7.82 -0.78 15.10
CA ARG A 383 -7.43 -0.94 13.69
C ARG A 383 -6.33 -1.97 13.56
N VAL A 384 -6.56 -2.94 12.68
CA VAL A 384 -5.59 -3.99 12.36
C VAL A 384 -5.48 -4.09 10.84
N ASP A 385 -4.30 -3.76 10.33
CA ASP A 385 -4.00 -3.90 8.90
C ASP A 385 -3.56 -5.34 8.56
N GLU A 386 -3.15 -6.12 9.56
CA GLU A 386 -2.80 -7.53 9.43
C GLU A 386 -3.98 -8.45 9.13
N ALA A 387 -3.74 -9.51 8.37
CA ALA A 387 -4.78 -10.47 7.97
C ALA A 387 -4.95 -11.63 8.98
N ALA A 388 -4.01 -11.83 9.90
CA ALA A 388 -3.96 -12.99 10.77
C ALA A 388 -3.75 -12.62 12.25
N CYS A 389 -4.30 -13.43 13.16
CA CYS A 389 -4.16 -13.23 14.60
C CYS A 389 -2.70 -13.36 15.06
N HIS A 390 -1.91 -14.24 14.43
CA HIS A 390 -0.53 -14.50 14.86
C HIS A 390 0.38 -13.26 14.77
N PRO A 391 0.50 -12.56 13.62
CA PRO A 391 1.24 -11.29 13.53
C PRO A 391 0.76 -10.22 14.52
N VAL A 392 -0.55 -10.11 14.73
CA VAL A 392 -1.13 -9.14 15.67
C VAL A 392 -0.68 -9.46 17.11
N LEU A 393 -0.82 -10.72 17.53
CA LEU A 393 -0.38 -11.16 18.86
C LEU A 393 1.12 -11.00 19.05
N MET A 394 1.93 -11.28 18.02
CA MET A 394 3.38 -11.04 18.06
C MET A 394 3.72 -9.57 18.29
N THR A 395 2.99 -8.67 17.62
CA THR A 395 3.19 -7.22 17.72
C THR A 395 2.81 -6.70 19.11
N LEU A 396 1.73 -7.23 19.68
CA LEU A 396 1.20 -6.81 20.98
C LEU A 396 1.84 -7.55 22.17
N TRP A 397 2.68 -8.56 21.93
CA TRP A 397 3.15 -9.47 22.97
C TRP A 397 3.98 -8.78 24.05
N GLU A 398 4.86 -7.86 23.67
CA GLU A 398 5.79 -7.23 24.61
C GLU A 398 5.05 -6.43 25.70
N GLU A 399 3.99 -5.70 25.32
CA GLU A 399 3.21 -4.88 26.26
C GLU A 399 2.06 -5.66 26.92
N HIS A 400 1.37 -6.52 26.18
CA HIS A 400 0.13 -7.16 26.66
C HIS A 400 0.29 -8.64 27.03
N GLY A 401 1.47 -9.24 26.82
CA GLY A 401 1.70 -10.66 27.04
C GLY A 401 1.50 -11.11 28.49
N LEU A 402 1.90 -10.30 29.46
CA LEU A 402 1.68 -10.60 30.88
C LEU A 402 0.19 -10.63 31.24
N HIS A 403 -0.59 -9.66 30.75
CA HIS A 403 -2.04 -9.61 30.96
C HIS A 403 -2.73 -10.82 30.31
N LEU A 404 -2.30 -11.22 29.12
CA LEU A 404 -2.79 -12.43 28.45
C LEU A 404 -2.49 -13.68 29.29
N LEU A 405 -1.25 -13.85 29.77
CA LEU A 405 -0.85 -15.00 30.58
C LEU A 405 -1.64 -15.10 31.88
N GLU A 406 -1.86 -13.97 32.54
CA GLU A 406 -2.67 -13.88 33.76
C GLU A 406 -4.12 -14.26 33.47
N SER A 407 -4.75 -13.61 32.50
CA SER A 407 -6.19 -13.74 32.23
C SER A 407 -6.57 -15.09 31.63
N MET A 408 -5.72 -15.67 30.77
CA MET A 408 -6.00 -16.95 30.12
C MET A 408 -5.53 -18.16 30.93
N PHE A 409 -4.37 -18.07 31.59
CA PHE A 409 -3.69 -19.23 32.19
C PHE A 409 -3.46 -19.09 33.69
N ASN A 410 -3.87 -17.98 34.31
CA ASN A 410 -3.67 -17.70 35.73
C ASN A 410 -2.19 -17.88 36.14
N MET A 411 -1.31 -17.29 35.32
CA MET A 411 0.15 -17.24 35.50
C MET A 411 0.56 -15.82 35.87
N GLN A 412 1.30 -15.66 36.96
CA GLN A 412 1.74 -14.37 37.47
C GLN A 412 3.19 -14.44 37.98
N GLY A 413 3.81 -13.28 38.17
CA GLY A 413 5.12 -13.18 38.81
C GLY A 413 6.29 -13.64 37.91
N PRO A 414 7.39 -14.16 38.50
CA PRO A 414 8.63 -14.46 37.77
C PRO A 414 8.46 -15.51 36.66
N GLU A 415 7.55 -16.47 36.85
CA GLU A 415 7.26 -17.49 35.85
C GLU A 415 6.67 -16.88 34.57
N ALA A 416 5.68 -16.00 34.71
CA ALA A 416 5.07 -15.30 33.58
C ALA A 416 6.09 -14.40 32.85
N GLN A 417 7.00 -13.75 33.58
CA GLN A 417 8.07 -12.94 33.00
C GLN A 417 9.06 -13.78 32.19
N ASP A 418 9.47 -14.94 32.68
CA ASP A 418 10.35 -15.84 31.94
C ASP A 418 9.68 -16.38 30.67
N ILE A 419 8.38 -16.70 30.72
CA ILE A 419 7.61 -17.09 29.53
C ILE A 419 7.54 -15.93 28.51
N LEU A 420 7.24 -14.71 28.96
CA LEU A 420 7.23 -13.51 28.14
C LEU A 420 8.56 -13.34 27.39
N GLU A 421 9.68 -13.32 28.13
CA GLU A 421 11.02 -13.14 27.57
C GLU A 421 11.40 -14.26 26.58
N ARG A 422 11.11 -15.52 26.93
CA ARG A 422 11.39 -16.67 26.07
C ARG A 422 10.66 -16.57 24.75
N GLN A 423 9.38 -16.21 24.78
CA GLN A 423 8.58 -16.08 23.58
C GLN A 423 9.02 -14.89 22.72
N SER A 424 9.39 -13.76 23.33
CA SER A 424 9.95 -12.60 22.61
C SER A 424 11.27 -12.92 21.89
N ARG A 425 12.10 -13.80 22.46
CA ARG A 425 13.38 -14.22 21.86
C ARG A 425 13.22 -15.30 20.78
N ARG A 426 12.44 -16.35 21.05
CA ARG A 426 12.29 -17.51 20.14
C ARG A 426 11.30 -17.26 19.00
N LYS A 427 10.33 -16.35 19.19
CA LYS A 427 9.26 -16.04 18.23
C LYS A 427 8.55 -17.29 17.70
N GLN A 428 8.19 -18.21 18.59
CA GLN A 428 7.42 -19.39 18.19
C GLN A 428 6.05 -18.98 17.66
N GLY A 429 5.48 -19.73 16.72
CA GLY A 429 4.11 -19.50 16.26
C GLY A 429 3.12 -19.55 17.43
N PHE A 430 2.30 -18.49 17.59
CA PHE A 430 1.42 -18.31 18.75
C PHE A 430 0.46 -19.48 18.95
N GLY A 431 -0.14 -20.02 17.90
CA GLY A 431 -1.01 -21.19 18.02
C GLY A 431 -0.32 -22.44 18.59
N ALA A 432 0.98 -22.66 18.35
CA ALA A 432 1.72 -23.77 18.97
C ALA A 432 2.12 -23.43 20.42
N PHE A 433 2.60 -22.20 20.62
CA PHE A 433 3.00 -21.68 21.93
C PHE A 433 1.84 -21.71 22.95
N LEU A 434 0.67 -21.15 22.59
CA LEU A 434 -0.51 -21.12 23.45
C LEU A 434 -1.03 -22.53 23.76
N ARG A 435 -1.00 -23.45 22.78
CA ARG A 435 -1.36 -24.86 23.01
C ARG A 435 -0.44 -25.54 24.00
N GLN A 436 0.85 -25.26 23.93
CA GLN A 436 1.82 -25.82 24.86
C GLN A 436 1.55 -25.33 26.28
N ILE A 437 1.34 -24.03 26.47
CA ILE A 437 1.00 -23.47 27.78
C ILE A 437 -0.30 -24.07 28.34
N ASP A 438 -1.33 -24.19 27.49
CA ASP A 438 -2.62 -24.78 27.87
C ASP A 438 -2.47 -26.24 28.34
N GLN A 439 -1.65 -27.02 27.62
CA GLN A 439 -1.35 -28.41 27.98
C GLN A 439 -0.54 -28.50 29.28
N ASP A 440 0.54 -27.72 29.40
CA ASP A 440 1.40 -27.71 30.58
C ASP A 440 0.58 -27.31 31.83
N ARG A 441 -0.33 -26.33 31.68
CA ARG A 441 -1.21 -25.90 32.77
C ARG A 441 -2.24 -26.97 33.13
N SER A 442 -2.87 -27.60 32.13
CA SER A 442 -3.81 -28.70 32.38
C SER A 442 -3.15 -29.87 33.11
N ILE A 443 -1.86 -30.15 32.85
CA ILE A 443 -1.09 -31.17 33.56
C ILE A 443 -0.88 -30.74 35.02
N GLU A 444 -0.41 -29.50 35.25
CA GLU A 444 -0.11 -29.01 36.59
C GLU A 444 -1.38 -28.91 37.47
N ASP A 445 -2.51 -28.48 36.91
CA ASP A 445 -3.78 -28.41 37.63
C ASP A 445 -4.29 -29.80 38.03
N ARG A 446 -4.09 -30.83 37.19
CA ARG A 446 -4.36 -32.22 37.58
C ARG A 446 -3.41 -32.68 38.69
N LEU A 447 -2.12 -32.36 38.63
CA LEU A 447 -1.13 -32.74 39.65
C LEU A 447 -1.41 -32.12 41.03
N ARG A 448 -2.11 -30.98 41.09
CA ARG A 448 -2.58 -30.37 42.36
C ARG A 448 -3.66 -31.17 43.08
N LEU A 449 -4.32 -32.12 42.39
CA LEU A 449 -5.27 -33.04 43.02
C LEU A 449 -4.58 -34.04 43.96
N LEU A 450 -3.29 -34.30 43.74
CA LEU A 450 -2.51 -35.18 44.61
C LEU A 450 -2.32 -34.52 45.99
N PRO A 451 -2.60 -35.24 47.09
CA PRO A 451 -2.80 -34.63 48.40
C PRO A 451 -1.53 -34.18 49.13
N TRP A 452 -0.34 -34.63 48.71
CA TRP A 452 0.94 -34.25 49.31
C TRP A 452 1.75 -33.40 48.35
N SER A 453 2.43 -32.35 48.82
CA SER A 453 3.46 -31.64 48.04
C SER A 453 4.78 -32.42 48.05
N ASP A 454 5.68 -32.14 47.10
CA ASP A 454 6.98 -32.83 46.93
C ASP A 454 7.85 -32.94 48.20
N GLN A 455 7.57 -32.15 49.25
CA GLN A 455 8.34 -32.12 50.51
C GLN A 455 7.62 -32.71 51.73
N ASN A 456 6.34 -33.11 51.60
CA ASN A 456 5.51 -33.50 52.76
C ASN A 456 5.57 -34.99 53.10
N LEU A 457 6.22 -35.82 52.29
CA LEU A 457 6.34 -37.27 52.52
C LEU A 457 7.77 -37.64 52.97
N PRO A 458 7.92 -38.63 53.87
CA PRO A 458 9.22 -39.20 54.18
C PRO A 458 9.71 -40.12 53.05
N GLU A 459 11.03 -40.27 52.92
CA GLU A 459 11.59 -41.27 52.01
C GLU A 459 11.35 -42.70 52.54
N PRO A 460 11.02 -43.69 51.68
CA PRO A 460 11.03 -43.64 50.21
C PRO A 460 9.69 -43.25 49.54
N LEU A 461 8.69 -42.80 50.30
CA LEU A 461 7.34 -42.48 49.79
C LEU A 461 7.33 -41.18 48.97
N ALA A 462 8.11 -40.18 49.37
CA ALA A 462 8.29 -38.96 48.57
C ALA A 462 8.82 -39.29 47.17
N PHE A 463 9.78 -40.21 47.08
CA PHE A 463 10.26 -40.68 45.79
C PHE A 463 9.17 -41.42 44.98
N ALA A 464 8.32 -42.22 45.62
CA ALA A 464 7.20 -42.87 44.93
C ALA A 464 6.17 -41.87 44.39
N ASP A 465 5.76 -40.89 45.20
CA ASP A 465 4.85 -39.79 44.78
C ASP A 465 5.47 -38.98 43.63
N GLY A 466 6.77 -38.63 43.74
CA GLY A 466 7.52 -37.94 42.70
C GLY A 466 7.59 -38.73 41.38
N LEU A 467 7.72 -40.06 41.43
CA LEU A 467 7.66 -40.91 40.23
C LEU A 467 6.26 -40.94 39.61
N VAL A 468 5.19 -40.97 40.41
CA VAL A 468 3.80 -40.85 39.91
C VAL A 468 3.62 -39.51 39.20
N ARG A 469 4.06 -38.41 39.82
CA ARG A 469 4.01 -37.06 39.24
C ARG A 469 4.77 -36.96 37.92
N GLU A 470 6.02 -37.42 37.89
CA GLU A 470 6.88 -37.36 36.69
C GLU A 470 6.35 -38.27 35.58
N SER A 471 5.81 -39.45 35.92
CA SER A 471 5.22 -40.36 34.94
C SER A 471 3.96 -39.79 34.29
N PHE A 472 3.22 -38.94 35.00
CA PHE A 472 2.08 -38.22 34.44
C PHE A 472 2.55 -37.09 33.51
N ARG A 473 3.58 -36.32 33.90
CA ARG A 473 4.14 -35.22 33.08
C ARG A 473 4.77 -35.73 31.79
N SER A 474 5.69 -36.68 31.90
CA SER A 474 6.65 -37.03 30.85
C SER A 474 6.53 -38.48 30.39
N GLY A 475 5.57 -39.22 30.93
CA GLY A 475 5.40 -40.66 30.67
C GLY A 475 6.37 -41.52 31.48
N VAL A 476 5.98 -42.77 31.74
CA VAL A 476 6.74 -43.73 32.56
C VAL A 476 8.19 -43.91 32.08
N SER A 477 8.46 -43.89 30.78
CA SER A 477 9.83 -44.10 30.26
C SER A 477 10.84 -43.05 30.73
N SER A 478 10.40 -41.82 31.01
CA SER A 478 11.28 -40.74 31.53
C SER A 478 11.83 -41.04 32.93
N THR A 479 11.07 -41.78 33.74
CA THR A 479 11.38 -42.08 35.14
C THR A 479 12.45 -43.18 35.32
N VAL A 480 12.65 -44.03 34.31
CA VAL A 480 13.53 -45.21 34.39
C VAL A 480 14.98 -44.85 34.74
N SER A 481 15.51 -43.77 34.16
CA SER A 481 16.88 -43.36 34.43
C SER A 481 17.07 -42.77 35.84
N THR A 482 16.00 -42.25 36.42
CA THR A 482 15.98 -41.64 37.76
C THR A 482 15.93 -42.72 38.82
N THR A 483 15.17 -43.80 38.60
CA THR A 483 15.11 -44.95 39.52
C THR A 483 16.42 -45.71 39.59
N SER A 484 17.14 -45.87 38.47
CA SER A 484 18.38 -46.67 38.44
C SER A 484 19.62 -45.99 39.01
N LYS A 485 19.55 -44.70 39.37
CA LYS A 485 20.65 -43.93 39.99
C LYS A 485 20.60 -43.87 41.52
N GLN A 486 19.50 -44.32 42.12
CA GLN A 486 19.28 -44.21 43.56
C GLN A 486 20.05 -45.26 44.37
N LYS A 487 20.12 -45.06 45.68
CA LYS A 487 20.78 -45.97 46.63
C LYS A 487 19.89 -46.27 47.84
N GLY A 488 20.10 -47.42 48.48
CA GLY A 488 19.40 -47.79 49.72
C GLY A 488 17.89 -47.98 49.51
N LEU A 489 17.06 -47.45 50.41
CA LEU A 489 15.59 -47.61 50.33
C LEU A 489 15.00 -47.02 49.03
N LEU A 490 15.61 -45.97 48.47
CA LEU A 490 15.20 -45.39 47.19
C LEU A 490 15.50 -46.32 46.01
N GLN A 491 16.57 -47.12 46.12
CA GLN A 491 16.91 -48.14 45.12
C GLN A 491 15.92 -49.30 45.18
N ALA A 492 15.45 -49.68 46.36
CA ALA A 492 14.36 -50.65 46.51
C ALA A 492 13.04 -50.14 45.91
N MET A 493 12.67 -48.88 46.17
CA MET A 493 11.47 -48.26 45.57
C MET A 493 11.60 -48.12 44.04
N GLY A 494 12.80 -47.74 43.57
CA GLY A 494 13.11 -47.70 42.15
C GLY A 494 12.99 -49.06 41.47
N TRP A 495 13.39 -50.14 42.14
CA TRP A 495 13.17 -51.51 41.64
C TRP A 495 11.68 -51.85 41.58
N ALA A 496 10.93 -51.59 42.65
CA ALA A 496 9.48 -51.80 42.68
C ALA A 496 8.79 -51.10 41.50
N TRP A 497 9.15 -49.84 41.23
CA TRP A 497 8.63 -49.05 40.11
C TRP A 497 8.93 -49.67 38.74
N LEU A 498 10.16 -50.13 38.52
CA LEU A 498 10.52 -50.81 37.27
C LEU A 498 9.75 -52.11 37.07
N VAL A 499 9.48 -52.86 38.15
CA VAL A 499 8.68 -54.11 38.08
C VAL A 499 7.22 -53.79 37.77
N VAL A 500 6.59 -52.83 38.46
CA VAL A 500 5.20 -52.39 38.20
C VAL A 500 4.97 -52.06 36.72
N HIS A 501 5.97 -51.47 36.07
CA HIS A 501 5.87 -51.04 34.67
C HIS A 501 6.51 -51.99 33.64
N ASN A 502 6.97 -53.17 34.04
CA ASN A 502 7.66 -54.13 33.17
C ASN A 502 8.88 -53.51 32.43
N LYS A 503 9.70 -52.72 33.14
CA LYS A 503 10.89 -52.00 32.62
C LYS A 503 12.21 -52.53 33.19
N THR A 504 12.25 -53.77 33.66
CA THR A 504 13.41 -54.34 34.39
C THR A 504 14.56 -54.80 33.49
N GLU A 505 14.32 -55.13 32.21
CA GLU A 505 15.27 -55.84 31.35
C GLU A 505 16.63 -55.15 31.15
N SER A 506 16.64 -53.81 31.10
CA SER A 506 17.86 -53.03 30.76
C SER A 506 18.65 -52.56 31.98
N ASP A 507 18.00 -52.38 33.13
CA ASP A 507 18.59 -51.74 34.31
C ASP A 507 18.67 -52.65 35.53
N ALA A 508 18.14 -53.90 35.48
CA ALA A 508 18.15 -54.80 36.63
C ALA A 508 19.54 -54.99 37.24
N TRP A 509 20.59 -55.13 36.43
CA TRP A 509 21.97 -55.30 36.88
C TRP A 509 22.49 -54.18 37.79
N ARG A 510 21.87 -53.00 37.79
CA ARG A 510 22.23 -51.85 38.64
C ARG A 510 21.68 -51.93 40.06
N PHE A 511 20.78 -52.87 40.33
CA PHE A 511 20.15 -53.06 41.65
C PHE A 511 20.81 -54.23 42.38
N ASP A 512 21.21 -54.01 43.63
CA ASP A 512 21.72 -55.06 44.51
C ASP A 512 20.58 -56.00 44.96
N LYS A 513 20.96 -57.17 45.48
CA LYS A 513 20.00 -58.22 45.84
C LYS A 513 19.03 -57.76 46.93
N ASP A 514 19.51 -57.08 47.96
CA ASP A 514 18.69 -56.66 49.10
C ASP A 514 17.66 -55.60 48.68
N SER A 515 18.04 -54.69 47.78
CA SER A 515 17.12 -53.72 47.18
C SER A 515 16.06 -54.39 46.30
N ARG A 516 16.42 -55.44 45.55
CA ARG A 516 15.45 -56.17 44.71
C ARG A 516 14.45 -56.97 45.53
N ASP A 517 14.93 -57.64 46.57
CA ASP A 517 14.09 -58.43 47.47
C ASP A 517 13.09 -57.51 48.19
N LYS A 518 13.57 -56.41 48.80
CA LYS A 518 12.70 -55.41 49.45
C LYS A 518 11.75 -54.71 48.48
N GLY A 519 12.25 -54.30 47.31
CA GLY A 519 11.43 -53.65 46.29
C GLY A 519 10.36 -54.58 45.73
N GLY A 520 10.66 -55.89 45.64
CA GLY A 520 9.71 -56.92 45.24
C GLY A 520 8.48 -56.99 46.16
N ASP A 521 8.69 -56.87 47.47
CA ASP A 521 7.61 -56.86 48.47
C ASP A 521 6.72 -55.61 48.34
N TRP A 522 7.24 -54.50 47.81
CA TRP A 522 6.51 -53.25 47.64
C TRP A 522 5.70 -53.18 46.33
N VAL A 523 5.95 -54.07 45.37
CA VAL A 523 5.32 -54.04 44.04
C VAL A 523 3.78 -53.99 44.08
N PRO A 524 3.07 -54.83 44.86
CA PRO A 524 1.60 -54.81 44.87
C PRO A 524 1.05 -53.46 45.35
N TYR A 525 1.63 -52.91 46.41
CA TYR A 525 1.22 -51.65 47.01
C TYR A 525 1.55 -50.45 46.11
N LEU A 526 2.72 -50.46 45.48
CA LEU A 526 3.11 -49.42 44.53
C LEU A 526 2.26 -49.46 43.26
N SER A 527 1.86 -50.65 42.80
CA SER A 527 0.91 -50.80 41.69
C SER A 527 -0.44 -50.15 42.05
N SER A 528 -0.98 -50.45 43.24
CA SER A 528 -2.22 -49.85 43.71
C SER A 528 -2.12 -48.33 43.84
N LEU A 529 -0.99 -47.80 44.32
CA LEU A 529 -0.74 -46.37 44.39
C LEU A 529 -0.71 -45.72 43.00
N TYR A 530 0.02 -46.31 42.06
CA TYR A 530 0.11 -45.80 40.68
C TYR A 530 -1.26 -45.81 40.00
N ASP A 531 -2.03 -46.90 40.13
CA ASP A 531 -3.36 -47.03 39.53
C ASP A 531 -4.34 -46.01 40.11
N ALA A 532 -4.38 -45.85 41.44
CA ALA A 532 -5.19 -44.83 42.09
C ALA A 532 -4.77 -43.41 41.65
N GLY A 533 -3.46 -43.16 41.52
CA GLY A 533 -2.92 -41.89 41.05
C GLY A 533 -3.32 -41.59 39.61
N MET A 534 -3.16 -42.54 38.70
CA MET A 534 -3.55 -42.38 37.30
C MET A 534 -5.07 -42.25 37.14
N LEU A 535 -5.86 -42.96 37.93
CA LEU A 535 -7.32 -42.84 37.91
C LEU A 535 -7.75 -41.43 38.33
N LEU A 536 -7.13 -40.87 39.39
CA LEU A 536 -7.37 -39.50 39.86
C LEU A 536 -6.91 -38.44 38.86
N LEU A 537 -5.75 -38.64 38.23
CA LEU A 537 -5.16 -37.65 37.33
C LEU A 537 -5.74 -37.67 35.91
N LYS A 538 -6.18 -38.84 35.41
CA LYS A 538 -6.66 -38.99 34.02
C LYS A 538 -8.17 -39.07 33.89
N THR A 539 -8.89 -39.36 34.97
CA THR A 539 -10.34 -39.57 34.91
C THR A 539 -11.04 -38.84 36.05
N ASP A 540 -12.33 -38.58 35.89
CA ASP A 540 -13.13 -37.97 36.96
C ASP A 540 -13.69 -39.02 37.94
N ARG A 541 -13.22 -40.28 37.85
CA ARG A 541 -13.64 -41.39 38.70
C ARG A 541 -12.69 -41.67 39.86
N GLY A 542 -11.48 -41.11 39.84
CA GLY A 542 -10.51 -41.35 40.92
C GLY A 542 -10.80 -40.50 42.15
N SER A 543 -10.51 -41.06 43.32
CA SER A 543 -10.70 -40.38 44.60
C SER A 543 -9.36 -40.03 45.25
N VAL A 544 -9.26 -38.81 45.80
CA VAL A 544 -8.12 -38.41 46.65
C VAL A 544 -7.98 -39.36 47.84
N GLN A 545 -9.09 -39.89 48.37
CA GLN A 545 -9.07 -40.84 49.49
C GLN A 545 -8.49 -42.20 49.10
N GLU A 546 -8.73 -42.67 47.86
CA GLU A 546 -8.16 -43.93 47.36
C GLU A 546 -6.65 -43.80 47.19
N TYR A 547 -6.18 -42.68 46.62
CA TYR A 547 -4.75 -42.39 46.54
C TYR A 547 -4.11 -42.33 47.93
N ARG A 548 -4.79 -41.69 48.90
CA ARG A 548 -4.30 -41.66 50.28
C ARG A 548 -4.23 -43.03 50.93
N ALA A 549 -5.27 -43.85 50.76
CA ALA A 549 -5.31 -45.20 51.31
C ALA A 549 -4.19 -46.08 50.73
N ALA A 550 -3.98 -46.04 49.41
CA ALA A 550 -2.89 -46.75 48.77
C ALA A 550 -1.51 -46.28 49.25
N MET A 551 -1.34 -44.98 49.51
CA MET A 551 -0.10 -44.43 50.08
C MET A 551 0.13 -44.92 51.51
N VAL A 552 -0.92 -45.03 52.34
CA VAL A 552 -0.84 -45.57 53.71
C VAL A 552 -0.46 -47.05 53.71
N GLU A 553 -1.02 -47.83 52.79
CA GLU A 553 -0.65 -49.24 52.62
C GLU A 553 0.81 -49.40 52.19
N LEU A 554 1.26 -48.59 51.22
CA LEU A 554 2.66 -48.55 50.81
C LEU A 554 3.57 -48.12 51.96
N ALA A 555 3.16 -47.13 52.76
CA ALA A 555 3.89 -46.67 53.94
C ALA A 555 4.08 -47.81 54.95
N SER A 556 3.01 -48.54 55.26
CA SER A 556 3.06 -49.72 56.14
C SER A 556 4.00 -50.79 55.60
N ALA A 557 4.00 -51.06 54.29
CA ALA A 557 4.91 -52.01 53.66
C ALA A 557 6.38 -51.55 53.70
N CYS A 558 6.61 -50.24 53.62
CA CYS A 558 7.94 -49.65 53.75
C CYS A 558 8.43 -49.55 55.21
N GLY A 559 7.57 -49.82 56.19
CA GLY A 559 7.88 -49.62 57.61
C GLY A 559 7.93 -48.15 58.02
N VAL A 560 7.20 -47.29 57.32
CA VAL A 560 7.14 -45.84 57.53
C VAL A 560 5.71 -45.44 57.90
N SER A 561 5.55 -44.46 58.78
CA SER A 561 4.24 -43.93 59.17
C SER A 561 4.07 -42.53 58.58
N ILE A 562 2.88 -42.26 58.05
CA ILE A 562 2.46 -40.96 57.53
C ILE A 562 1.11 -40.59 58.18
N GLU A 563 0.89 -39.31 58.43
CA GLU A 563 -0.36 -38.77 58.99
C GLU A 563 -1.45 -38.56 57.93
#